data_AF-A0A172Y4G7-F1
#
_entry.id   AF-A0A172Y4G7-F1
#
_cell.length_a   1.000
_cell.length_b   1.000
_cell.length_c   1.000
_cell.angle_alpha   90.00
_cell.angle_beta   90.00
_cell.angle_gamma   90.00
#
_symmetry.space_group_name_H-M   'P 1'
#
loop_
_entity.id
_entity.type
_entity.pdbx_description
1 polymer ?
#
loop_
_entity_poly.entity_id
_entity_poly.type
_entity_poly.pdbx_seq_one_letter_code
_entity_poly.pdbx_strand_id
1 'polypeptide(L)'
;MESVVFDLAQAVQFGPLVTDDVRDSRALADCIRRYAIGAVLHFAGLMEVGRSMVKPPEFWDVNLDGVAAVLASMRTAAYGVLSFYRRPPSTALLQRVNWTRTTSQARSILTSSASWR
;
A
#
# COMPACT_ATOMS: atom_id res chain seq x y z
N MET A 1 -27.78 -6.28 -1.84
CA MET A 1 -26.56 -7.08 -1.64
C MET A 1 -25.88 -6.49 -0.42
N GLU A 2 -26.04 -7.13 0.74
CA GLU A 2 -25.34 -6.69 1.96
C GLU A 2 -23.84 -6.81 1.73
N SER A 3 -23.11 -5.70 1.89
CA SER A 3 -21.66 -5.72 1.91
C SER A 3 -21.22 -6.49 3.16
N VAL A 4 -20.52 -7.61 2.99
CA VAL A 4 -19.85 -8.28 4.09
C VAL A 4 -18.78 -7.33 4.62
N VAL A 5 -19.08 -6.63 5.71
CA VAL A 5 -18.11 -5.79 6.42
C VAL A 5 -17.28 -6.72 7.28
N PHE A 6 -16.10 -7.09 6.78
CA PHE A 6 -15.12 -7.80 7.59
C PHE A 6 -14.57 -6.83 8.65
N ASP A 7 -14.55 -7.25 9.92
CA ASP A 7 -13.83 -6.52 10.96
C ASP A 7 -12.32 -6.68 10.74
N LEU A 8 -11.75 -5.74 9.98
CA LEU A 8 -10.33 -5.73 9.65
C LEU A 8 -9.44 -5.53 10.89
N ALA A 9 -9.97 -5.07 12.02
CA ALA A 9 -9.20 -4.94 13.25
C ALA A 9 -8.68 -6.31 13.73
N GLN A 10 -9.49 -7.36 13.59
CA GLN A 10 -9.10 -8.72 13.97
C GLN A 10 -8.01 -9.32 13.07
N ALA A 11 -7.82 -8.77 11.86
CA ALA A 11 -6.78 -9.22 10.94
C ALA A 11 -5.38 -8.71 11.33
N VAL A 12 -5.27 -7.72 12.23
CA VAL A 12 -3.99 -7.16 12.68
C VAL A 12 -3.43 -8.02 13.82
N GLN A 13 -2.49 -8.90 13.48
CA GLN A 13 -1.90 -9.86 14.44
C GLN A 13 -0.47 -9.52 14.88
N PHE A 14 0.27 -8.76 14.07
CA PHE A 14 1.73 -8.64 14.20
C PHE A 14 2.23 -7.21 14.46
N GLY A 15 1.35 -6.30 14.88
CA GLY A 15 1.71 -4.91 15.13
C GLY A 15 0.57 -4.08 15.72
N PRO A 16 0.83 -2.82 16.06
CA PRO A 16 -0.19 -1.93 16.58
C PRO A 16 -1.24 -1.62 15.51
N LEU A 17 -2.51 -1.70 15.89
CA LEU A 17 -3.60 -1.11 15.11
C LEU A 17 -3.70 0.38 15.44
N VAL A 18 -3.68 1.21 14.40
CA VAL A 18 -3.95 2.65 14.49
C VAL A 18 -5.23 2.92 13.71
N THR A 19 -6.18 3.61 14.34
CA THR A 19 -7.51 3.87 13.78
C THR A 19 -7.65 5.35 13.48
N ASP A 20 -7.26 5.74 12.27
CA ASP A 20 -7.31 7.12 11.78
C ASP A 20 -7.64 7.14 10.28
N ASP A 21 -8.01 8.30 9.74
CA ASP A 21 -8.20 8.49 8.30
C ASP A 21 -6.84 8.60 7.60
N VAL A 22 -6.61 7.76 6.58
CA VAL A 22 -5.38 7.76 5.78
C VAL A 22 -5.13 9.08 5.04
N ARG A 23 -6.18 9.87 4.83
CA ARG A 23 -6.11 11.21 4.21
C ARG A 23 -5.55 12.27 5.16
N ASP A 24 -5.52 12.02 6.46
CA ASP A 24 -4.81 12.88 7.41
C ASP A 24 -3.30 12.63 7.30
N SER A 25 -2.68 13.36 6.37
CA SER A 25 -1.24 13.27 6.10
C SER A 25 -0.36 13.57 7.33
N ARG A 26 -0.84 14.37 8.29
CA ARG A 26 -0.07 14.74 9.48
C ARG A 26 -0.10 13.59 10.49
N ALA A 27 -1.29 13.07 10.78
CA ALA A 27 -1.44 11.90 11.63
C ALA A 27 -0.67 10.71 11.07
N LEU A 28 -0.72 10.50 9.76
CA LEU A 28 0.03 9.43 9.10
C LEU A 28 1.55 9.65 9.17
N ALA A 29 2.04 10.88 9.02
CA ALA A 29 3.47 11.19 9.16
C ALA A 29 3.97 11.01 10.61
N ASP A 30 3.14 11.36 11.60
CA ASP A 30 3.41 11.10 13.01
C ASP A 30 3.48 9.59 13.28
N CYS A 31 2.56 8.81 12.72
CA CYS A 31 2.54 7.35 12.81
C CYS A 31 3.80 6.71 12.19
N ILE A 32 4.17 7.12 10.96
CA ILE A 32 5.37 6.66 10.26
C ILE A 32 6.63 6.91 11.11
N ARG A 33 6.76 8.10 11.71
CA ARG A 33 7.89 8.44 12.59
C ARG A 33 7.87 7.66 13.89
N ARG A 34 6.71 7.57 14.55
CA ARG A 34 6.53 6.89 15.83
C ARG A 34 6.94 5.42 15.77
N TYR A 35 6.61 4.73 14.68
CA TYR A 35 6.89 3.31 14.51
C TYR A 35 8.09 3.02 13.58
N ALA A 36 8.83 4.05 13.16
CA ALA A 36 9.97 3.94 12.23
C ALA A 36 9.65 3.11 10.97
N ILE A 37 8.50 3.38 10.34
CA ILE A 37 8.01 2.62 9.19
C ILE A 37 8.92 2.86 7.97
N GLY A 38 9.53 1.80 7.43
CA GLY A 38 10.42 1.87 6.27
C GLY A 38 9.75 1.73 4.90
N ALA A 39 8.53 1.20 4.86
CA ALA A 39 7.74 0.98 3.65
C ALA A 39 6.24 1.01 3.95
N VAL A 40 5.43 1.49 3.01
CA VAL A 40 3.98 1.57 3.13
C VAL A 40 3.31 0.78 2.00
N LEU A 41 2.31 -0.03 2.35
CA LEU A 41 1.38 -0.66 1.41
C LEU A 41 0.00 -0.01 1.61
N HIS A 42 -0.55 0.58 0.55
CA HIS A 42 -1.82 1.32 0.61
C HIS A 42 -2.96 0.51 -0.01
N PHE A 43 -3.95 0.16 0.82
CA PHE A 43 -5.13 -0.62 0.44
C PHE A 43 -6.45 0.14 0.57
N ALA A 44 -6.42 1.35 1.14
CA ALA A 44 -7.63 2.13 1.38
C ALA A 44 -8.15 2.67 0.04
N GLY A 45 -9.28 2.13 -0.42
CA GLY A 45 -9.87 2.53 -1.68
C GLY A 45 -11.27 1.94 -1.88
N LEU A 46 -12.12 2.70 -2.55
CA LEU A 46 -13.42 2.23 -3.02
C LEU A 46 -13.23 1.39 -4.30
N MET A 47 -13.90 0.24 -4.36
CA MET A 47 -13.74 -0.76 -5.44
C MET A 47 -15.04 -1.06 -6.22
N GLU A 48 -16.14 -0.38 -5.91
CA GLU A 48 -17.44 -0.61 -6.55
C GLU A 48 -17.55 0.12 -7.89
N VAL A 49 -17.38 -0.62 -8.99
CA VAL A 49 -17.36 -0.08 -10.36
C VAL A 49 -18.65 0.65 -10.73
N GLY A 50 -19.82 0.13 -10.34
CA GLY A 50 -21.10 0.77 -10.67
C GLY A 50 -21.23 2.14 -10.02
N ARG A 51 -20.82 2.26 -8.75
CA ARG A 51 -20.88 3.50 -7.98
C ARG A 51 -19.85 4.53 -8.46
N SER A 52 -18.69 4.09 -8.95
CA SER A 52 -17.65 5.01 -9.45
C SER A 52 -18.10 5.78 -10.70
N MET A 53 -18.95 5.17 -11.53
CA MET A 53 -19.50 5.83 -12.72
C MET A 53 -20.60 6.85 -12.38
N VAL A 54 -21.35 6.60 -11.30
CA VAL A 54 -22.44 7.48 -10.86
C VAL A 54 -21.92 8.60 -9.96
N LYS A 55 -20.91 8.33 -9.14
CA LYS A 55 -20.36 9.26 -8.15
C LYS A 55 -18.83 9.36 -8.20
N PRO A 56 -18.25 9.80 -9.32
CA PRO A 56 -16.80 9.86 -9.47
C PRO A 56 -16.07 10.68 -8.40
N PRO A 57 -16.56 11.85 -7.94
CA PRO A 57 -15.86 12.65 -6.94
C PRO A 57 -15.58 11.91 -5.62
N GLU A 58 -16.51 11.07 -5.16
CA GLU A 58 -16.32 10.29 -3.92
C GLU A 58 -15.18 9.25 -4.07
N PHE A 59 -14.99 8.72 -5.28
CA PHE A 59 -13.89 7.80 -5.57
C PHE A 59 -12.57 8.53 -5.72
N TRP A 60 -12.57 9.76 -6.25
CA TRP A 60 -11.36 10.57 -6.35
C TRP A 60 -10.86 11.00 -4.97
N ASP A 61 -11.77 11.46 -4.11
CA ASP A 61 -11.47 11.84 -2.72
C ASP A 61 -10.84 10.66 -1.94
N VAL A 62 -11.38 9.45 -2.07
CA VAL A 62 -10.79 8.29 -1.35
C VAL A 62 -9.53 7.76 -2.05
N ASN A 63 -9.60 7.48 -3.35
CA ASN A 63 -8.58 6.70 -4.03
C ASN A 63 -7.40 7.54 -4.53
N LEU A 64 -7.64 8.79 -4.95
CA LEU A 64 -6.58 9.67 -5.45
C LEU A 64 -6.01 10.51 -4.31
N ASP A 65 -6.86 11.21 -3.56
CA ASP A 65 -6.38 12.06 -2.47
C ASP A 65 -5.83 11.22 -1.31
N GLY A 66 -6.35 10.00 -1.09
CA GLY A 66 -5.75 9.03 -0.17
C GLY A 66 -4.31 8.65 -0.54
N VAL A 67 -4.03 8.38 -1.81
CA VAL A 67 -2.66 8.11 -2.28
C VAL A 67 -1.78 9.34 -2.14
N ALA A 68 -2.30 10.52 -2.47
CA ALA A 68 -1.57 11.78 -2.34
C ALA A 68 -1.17 12.04 -0.87
N ALA A 69 -2.08 11.80 0.08
CA ALA A 69 -1.83 11.95 1.51
C ALA A 69 -0.75 10.96 2.01
N VAL A 70 -0.79 9.70 1.57
CA VAL A 70 0.25 8.71 1.89
C VAL A 70 1.61 9.18 1.38
N LEU A 71 1.70 9.61 0.13
CA LEU A 71 2.96 10.11 -0.44
C LEU A 71 3.48 11.36 0.30
N ALA A 72 2.59 12.29 0.62
CA ALA A 72 2.94 13.51 1.36
C ALA A 72 3.47 13.19 2.77
N SER A 73 2.83 12.25 3.47
CA SER A 73 3.25 11.83 4.81
C SER A 73 4.60 11.11 4.82
N MET A 74 4.84 10.22 3.86
CA MET A 74 6.14 9.53 3.68
C MET A 74 7.27 10.54 3.42
N ARG A 75 7.01 11.51 2.52
CA ARG A 75 7.95 12.60 2.24
C ARG A 75 8.25 13.43 3.48
N THR A 76 7.21 13.78 4.25
CA THR A 76 7.33 14.57 5.48
C THR A 76 8.09 13.83 6.57
N ALA A 77 7.90 12.52 6.67
CA ALA A 77 8.62 11.67 7.61
C ALA A 77 10.08 11.40 7.20
N ALA A 78 10.51 11.81 5.99
CA ALA A 78 11.83 11.53 5.40
C ALA A 78 12.12 10.03 5.19
N TYR A 79 11.07 9.20 5.03
CA TYR A 79 11.18 7.75 4.83
C TYR A 79 10.50 7.28 3.53
N GLY A 80 11.24 6.49 2.75
CA GLY A 80 10.68 5.27 2.15
C GLY A 80 10.17 5.26 0.70
N VAL A 81 10.21 4.05 0.14
CA VAL A 81 9.69 3.60 -1.16
C VAL A 81 8.21 3.20 -1.01
N LEU A 82 7.34 3.60 -1.95
CA LEU A 82 5.92 3.25 -2.00
C LEU A 82 5.68 2.07 -2.94
N SER A 83 4.89 1.08 -2.53
CA SER A 83 4.43 -0.01 -3.40
C SER A 83 2.91 -0.08 -3.43
N PHE A 84 2.34 -0.11 -4.64
CA PHE A 84 0.92 -0.34 -4.85
C PHE A 84 0.68 -1.84 -5.00
N TYR A 85 -0.06 -2.46 -4.08
CA TYR A 85 -0.50 -3.84 -4.22
C TYR A 85 -1.98 -3.88 -4.58
N ARG A 86 -2.27 -4.21 -5.83
CA ARG A 86 -3.62 -4.59 -6.27
C ARG A 86 -3.85 -6.03 -5.81
N ARG A 87 -4.96 -6.28 -5.10
CA ARG A 87 -5.36 -7.62 -4.65
C ARG A 87 -5.34 -8.60 -5.85
N PRO A 88 -4.66 -9.76 -5.79
CA PRO A 88 -4.83 -10.81 -6.78
C PRO A 88 -6.21 -11.47 -6.58
N PRO A 89 -6.76 -12.13 -7.61
CA PRO A 89 -7.90 -13.03 -7.42
C PRO A 89 -7.53 -14.05 -6.34
N SER A 90 -8.48 -14.39 -5.49
CA SER A 90 -8.30 -15.17 -4.26
C SER A 90 -7.63 -16.54 -4.48
N THR A 91 -6.29 -16.60 -4.47
CA THR A 91 -5.45 -17.79 -4.22
C THR A 91 -3.96 -17.44 -4.43
N ALA A 92 -3.36 -16.65 -3.54
CA ALA A 92 -1.91 -16.59 -3.46
C ALA A 92 -1.47 -16.18 -2.04
N LEU A 93 -1.11 -17.19 -1.24
CA LEU A 93 -0.31 -17.02 -0.03
C LEU A 93 0.99 -16.31 -0.42
N LEU A 94 1.15 -15.06 0.00
CA LEU A 94 2.39 -14.31 -0.17
C LEU A 94 3.46 -14.89 0.76
N GLN A 95 4.22 -15.87 0.28
CA GLN A 95 5.53 -16.20 0.85
C GLN A 95 6.63 -15.51 0.04
N ARG A 96 7.42 -14.70 0.76
CA ARG A 96 8.70 -14.04 0.38
C ARG A 96 8.66 -13.07 -0.81
N VAL A 97 8.53 -11.78 -0.49
CA VAL A 97 9.00 -10.70 -1.36
C VAL A 97 10.35 -10.22 -0.83
N ASN A 98 11.43 -10.59 -1.51
CA ASN A 98 12.77 -10.05 -1.26
C ASN A 98 12.84 -8.62 -1.83
N TRP A 99 12.76 -7.63 -0.95
CA TRP A 99 13.02 -6.23 -1.30
C TRP A 99 14.51 -5.93 -1.24
N THR A 100 15.26 -6.16 -2.33
CA THR A 100 16.64 -5.66 -2.46
C THR A 100 16.68 -4.38 -3.30
N ARG A 101 17.01 -3.28 -2.62
CA ARG A 101 17.27 -1.92 -3.15
C ARG A 101 18.04 -1.94 -4.48
N THR A 102 17.50 -1.27 -5.51
CA THR A 102 18.27 -0.90 -6.71
C THR A 102 18.75 0.54 -6.60
N THR A 103 19.92 0.74 -5.99
CA THR A 103 20.71 1.97 -6.16
C THR A 103 21.89 1.69 -7.11
N SER A 104 21.80 2.25 -8.32
CA SER A 104 22.82 2.64 -9.31
C SER A 104 24.10 1.82 -9.62
N GLN A 105 24.29 0.59 -9.16
CA GLN A 105 25.41 -0.26 -9.60
C GLN A 105 24.93 -1.54 -10.30
N ALA A 106 24.35 -1.39 -11.49
CA ALA A 106 24.12 -2.49 -12.41
C ALA A 106 25.23 -2.48 -13.48
N ARG A 107 26.39 -3.06 -13.15
CA ARG A 107 27.36 -3.49 -14.17
C ARG A 107 27.81 -4.92 -13.87
N SER A 108 27.58 -5.77 -14.88
CA SER A 108 28.33 -6.99 -15.21
C SER A 108 27.96 -8.35 -14.61
N ILE A 109 26.68 -8.71 -14.46
CA ILE A 109 26.30 -10.15 -14.44
C ILE A 109 25.00 -10.36 -15.22
N LEU A 110 25.09 -10.29 -16.56
CA LEU A 110 24.08 -10.84 -17.47
C LEU A 110 24.80 -11.77 -18.47
N THR A 111 25.46 -12.79 -17.94
CA THR A 111 25.87 -13.96 -18.73
C THR A 111 25.81 -15.19 -17.84
N SER A 112 24.68 -15.90 -17.90
CA SER A 112 24.63 -17.35 -18.14
C SER A 112 23.25 -17.91 -17.78
N SER A 113 22.50 -18.26 -18.82
CA SER A 113 21.64 -19.45 -18.94
C SER A 113 21.06 -20.11 -17.69
N ALA A 114 19.74 -20.26 -17.65
CA ALA A 114 19.10 -21.59 -17.52
C ALA A 114 17.61 -21.51 -17.85
N SER A 115 17.24 -22.23 -18.89
CA SER A 115 15.89 -22.58 -19.33
C SER A 115 15.07 -23.25 -18.23
N TRP A 116 13.77 -22.95 -18.17
CA TRP A 116 12.78 -23.84 -17.56
C TRP A 116 11.59 -24.00 -18.50
N ARG A 117 11.28 -25.26 -18.77
CA ARG A 117 10.11 -25.75 -19.50
C ARG A 117 8.83 -25.42 -18.75
#